data_AF-S2ZYY0-F1
#
_entry.id   AF-S2ZYY0-F1
#
_cell.length_a   1.000
_cell.length_b   1.000
_cell.length_c   1.000
_cell.angle_alpha   90.00
_cell.angle_beta   90.00
_cell.angle_gamma   90.00
#
_symmetry.space_group_name_H-M   'P 1'
#
loop_
_entity.id
_entity.type
_entity.pdbx_description
1 polymer ?
#
loop_
_entity_poly.entity_id
_entity_poly.type
_entity_poly.pdbx_seq_one_letter_code
_entity_poly.pdbx_strand_id
1 'polypeptide(L)'
;MVIDSHEHVILPTENQIELMDQSKIDKAILFTTTPHPEQSHSLQELKQQISMLSSVLNGDINAKEKKRLYENNIKDLTTAMNYYPDRFLGFGNIPLGMKPFDIELWIDKQICRNHLMGLGEFTPSTIAQIQQIGDIMKIVCSNRIYPLWIHTFLPVTKEMIFSLVDLCKKFPTVPIIFGHLGGTNWMELIELAKTVPNIYLDLSAQFTSIATKMALLELPERCLFSSDAPYGDPFLYRQMIEYLSPSKTITNLVLGENIMELLTKLNLL
;
A
#
# COMPACT_ATOMS: atom_id res chain seq x y z
N MET A 1 14.93 -13.15 -3.93
CA MET A 1 14.39 -12.62 -2.67
C MET A 1 12.93 -12.32 -2.88
N VAL A 2 12.06 -12.69 -1.95
CA VAL A 2 10.61 -12.44 -2.00
C VAL A 2 10.27 -11.34 -1.01
N ILE A 3 9.62 -10.29 -1.50
CA ILE A 3 9.22 -9.11 -0.72
C ILE A 3 7.71 -8.97 -0.84
N ASP A 4 7.00 -9.14 0.26
CA ASP A 4 5.59 -8.75 0.33
C ASP A 4 5.51 -7.22 0.38
N SER A 5 4.92 -6.61 -0.65
CA SER A 5 4.96 -5.15 -0.83
C SER A 5 3.84 -4.42 -0.10
N HIS A 6 2.90 -5.15 0.54
CA HIS A 6 1.83 -4.58 1.34
C HIS A 6 1.32 -5.61 2.36
N GLU A 7 1.81 -5.46 3.58
CA GLU A 7 1.23 -6.07 4.79
C GLU A 7 0.91 -4.97 5.80
N HIS A 8 -0.16 -5.12 6.55
CA HIS A 8 -0.42 -4.31 7.72
C HIS A 8 0.38 -4.81 8.93
N VAL A 9 0.63 -3.94 9.90
CA VAL A 9 1.20 -4.36 11.19
C VAL A 9 0.28 -5.39 11.86
N ILE A 10 0.82 -6.59 12.15
CA ILE A 10 0.14 -7.67 12.86
C ILE A 10 0.68 -7.74 14.28
N LEU A 11 -0.21 -7.95 15.26
CA LEU A 11 0.14 -8.03 16.67
C LEU A 11 -0.20 -9.40 17.28
N PRO A 12 0.72 -10.03 18.05
CA PRO A 12 2.11 -9.63 18.27
C PRO A 12 2.98 -9.79 17.01
N THR A 13 4.03 -8.97 16.87
CA THR A 13 4.88 -8.92 15.66
C THR A 13 5.59 -10.25 15.38
N GLU A 14 5.85 -11.04 16.42
CA GLU A 14 6.40 -12.40 16.32
C GLU A 14 5.53 -13.30 15.43
N ASN A 15 4.20 -13.18 15.52
CA ASN A 15 3.28 -13.96 14.70
C ASN A 15 3.40 -13.57 13.22
N GLN A 16 3.68 -12.29 12.92
CA GLN A 16 3.93 -11.84 11.56
C GLN A 16 5.21 -12.45 10.99
N ILE A 17 6.28 -12.49 11.79
CA ILE A 17 7.54 -13.14 11.41
C ILE A 17 7.33 -14.64 11.16
N GLU A 18 6.58 -15.32 12.01
CA GLU A 18 6.27 -16.74 11.81
C GLU A 18 5.48 -16.97 10.51
N LEU A 19 4.47 -16.13 10.24
CA LEU A 19 3.69 -16.19 9.01
C LEU A 19 4.57 -15.97 7.76
N MET A 20 5.47 -14.98 7.82
CA MET A 20 6.45 -14.73 6.76
C MET A 20 7.37 -15.94 6.55
N ASP A 21 7.91 -16.52 7.62
CA ASP A 21 8.82 -17.67 7.54
C ASP A 21 8.12 -18.90 6.94
N GLN A 22 6.89 -19.19 7.37
CA GLN A 22 6.06 -20.27 6.82
C GLN A 22 5.75 -20.04 5.32
N SER A 23 5.52 -18.78 4.95
CA SER A 23 5.24 -18.35 3.56
C SER A 23 6.52 -18.11 2.73
N LYS A 24 7.69 -18.29 3.35
CA LYS A 24 9.03 -18.08 2.78
C LYS A 24 9.22 -16.65 2.23
N ILE A 25 8.69 -15.65 2.93
CA ILE A 25 8.83 -14.23 2.65
C ILE A 25 10.10 -13.69 3.32
N ASP A 26 11.00 -13.12 2.54
CA ASP A 26 12.28 -12.61 3.08
C ASP A 26 12.07 -11.28 3.79
N LYS A 27 11.29 -10.37 3.19
CA LYS A 27 10.95 -9.04 3.74
C LYS A 27 9.48 -8.67 3.50
N ALA A 28 8.93 -7.82 4.34
CA ALA A 28 7.62 -7.19 4.11
C ALA A 28 7.72 -5.67 4.21
N ILE A 29 6.94 -4.96 3.39
CA ILE A 29 6.70 -3.53 3.56
C ILE A 29 5.45 -3.37 4.42
N LEU A 30 5.67 -2.92 5.64
CA LEU A 30 4.61 -2.74 6.62
C LEU A 30 3.87 -1.42 6.42
N PHE A 31 2.56 -1.49 6.60
CA PHE A 31 1.63 -0.37 6.59
C PHE A 31 0.99 -0.21 7.96
N THR A 32 0.75 1.04 8.35
CA THR A 32 -0.05 1.35 9.54
C THR A 32 -1.42 0.70 9.45
N THR A 33 -1.97 0.21 10.56
CA THR A 33 -3.35 -0.29 10.58
C THR A 33 -4.12 0.20 11.81
N THR A 34 -5.44 0.29 11.62
CA THR A 34 -6.46 0.37 12.66
C THR A 34 -7.74 -0.03 11.93
N PRO A 35 -8.26 -1.26 12.08
CA PRO A 35 -8.17 -2.20 13.21
C PRO A 35 -7.09 -3.30 13.14
N HIS A 36 -7.05 -4.14 14.18
CA HIS A 36 -6.33 -5.43 14.25
C HIS A 36 -7.32 -6.61 14.18
N PRO A 37 -7.82 -6.96 12.98
CA PRO A 37 -8.81 -8.02 12.81
C PRO A 37 -8.29 -9.42 13.21
N GLU A 38 -6.98 -9.66 13.14
CA GLU A 38 -6.32 -10.92 13.52
C GLU A 38 -6.52 -11.27 15.00
N GLN A 39 -6.80 -10.28 15.84
CA GLN A 39 -7.05 -10.46 17.27
C GLN A 39 -8.51 -10.83 17.56
N SER A 40 -9.37 -10.86 16.54
CA SER A 40 -10.79 -11.19 16.71
C SER A 40 -10.97 -12.69 16.87
N HIS A 41 -11.59 -13.12 17.95
CA HIS A 41 -11.91 -14.52 18.23
C HIS A 41 -13.34 -14.90 17.87
N SER A 42 -14.14 -13.93 17.40
CA SER A 42 -15.51 -14.16 16.93
C SER A 42 -15.88 -13.23 15.78
N LEU A 43 -16.91 -13.62 15.00
CA LEU A 43 -17.47 -12.77 13.95
C LEU A 43 -18.00 -11.44 14.50
N GLN A 44 -18.47 -11.41 15.74
CA GLN A 44 -18.94 -10.19 16.37
C GLN A 44 -17.79 -9.22 16.66
N GLU A 45 -16.69 -9.72 17.21
CA GLU A 45 -15.47 -8.92 17.42
C GLU A 45 -14.90 -8.42 16.10
N LEU A 46 -14.85 -9.28 15.07
CA LEU A 46 -14.40 -8.88 13.74
C LEU A 46 -15.29 -7.77 13.15
N LYS A 47 -16.62 -7.87 13.31
CA LYS A 47 -17.55 -6.82 12.89
C LYS A 47 -17.30 -5.50 13.63
N GLN A 48 -16.96 -5.54 14.92
CA GLN A 48 -16.63 -4.35 15.69
C GLN A 48 -15.33 -3.70 15.19
N GLN A 49 -14.30 -4.51 14.94
CA GLN A 49 -13.03 -4.06 14.35
C GLN A 49 -13.25 -3.39 12.98
N ILE A 50 -13.94 -4.06 12.05
CA ILE A 50 -14.24 -3.50 10.72
C ILE A 50 -15.10 -2.23 10.82
N SER A 51 -16.04 -2.15 11.77
CA SER A 51 -16.85 -0.94 11.96
C SER A 51 -16.00 0.25 12.45
N MET A 52 -14.95 -0.01 13.23
CA MET A 52 -13.99 1.02 13.64
C MET A 52 -13.16 1.52 12.46
N LEU A 53 -12.78 0.64 11.52
CA LEU A 53 -12.15 1.06 10.26
C LEU A 53 -13.04 2.08 9.53
N SER A 54 -14.31 1.71 9.33
CA SER A 54 -15.31 2.53 8.66
C SER A 54 -15.44 3.93 9.28
N SER A 55 -15.49 4.05 10.61
CA SER A 55 -15.65 5.37 11.27
C SER A 55 -14.41 6.25 11.15
N VAL A 56 -13.20 5.66 11.18
CA VAL A 56 -11.94 6.38 10.94
C VAL A 56 -11.87 6.88 9.49
N LEU A 57 -12.29 6.05 8.53
CA LEU A 57 -12.33 6.38 7.11
C LEU A 57 -13.37 7.45 6.77
N ASN A 58 -14.55 7.39 7.39
CA ASN A 58 -15.67 8.33 7.15
C ASN A 58 -15.52 9.68 7.85
N GLY A 59 -14.51 9.85 8.71
CA GLY A 59 -14.23 11.13 9.36
C GLY A 59 -15.08 11.43 10.58
N ASP A 60 -15.57 10.39 11.26
CA ASP A 60 -16.38 10.52 12.49
C ASP A 60 -15.54 10.99 13.70
N ILE A 61 -14.22 11.06 13.55
CA ILE A 61 -13.26 11.57 14.53
C ILE A 61 -12.75 12.96 14.14
N ASN A 62 -12.52 13.83 15.12
CA ASN A 62 -12.05 15.18 14.83
C ASN A 62 -10.57 15.17 14.34
N ALA A 63 -10.14 16.27 13.71
CA ALA A 63 -8.82 16.35 13.09
C ALA A 63 -7.65 16.12 14.08
N LYS A 64 -7.80 16.52 15.34
CA LYS A 64 -6.76 16.33 16.37
C LYS A 64 -6.65 14.87 16.81
N GLU A 65 -7.79 14.20 16.99
CA GLU A 65 -7.85 12.78 17.30
C GLU A 65 -7.33 11.93 16.15
N LYS A 66 -7.73 12.25 14.91
CA LYS A 66 -7.20 11.59 13.71
C LYS A 66 -5.68 11.71 13.62
N LYS A 67 -5.15 12.90 13.86
CA LYS A 67 -3.70 13.12 13.90
C LYS A 67 -3.02 12.24 14.95
N ARG A 68 -3.53 12.20 16.18
CA ARG A 68 -2.97 11.38 17.26
C ARG A 68 -3.04 9.89 16.95
N LEU A 69 -4.13 9.44 16.34
CA LEU A 69 -4.29 8.05 15.87
C LEU A 69 -3.19 7.69 14.88
N TYR A 70 -2.96 8.52 13.85
CA TYR A 70 -1.92 8.25 12.86
C TYR A 70 -0.51 8.29 13.48
N GLU A 71 -0.24 9.21 14.41
CA GLU A 71 1.04 9.23 15.16
C GLU A 71 1.26 7.92 15.94
N ASN A 72 0.21 7.40 16.58
CA ASN A 72 0.31 6.11 17.29
C ASN A 72 0.53 4.94 16.32
N ASN A 73 -0.20 4.88 15.20
CA ASN A 73 -0.05 3.77 14.26
C ASN A 73 1.34 3.76 13.60
N ILE A 74 1.91 4.95 13.30
CA ILE A 74 3.29 5.05 12.81
C ILE A 74 4.29 4.61 13.89
N LYS A 75 4.00 4.90 15.17
CA LYS A 75 4.82 4.40 16.27
C LYS A 75 4.79 2.86 16.35
N ASP A 76 3.64 2.24 16.19
CA ASP A 76 3.52 0.78 16.22
C ASP A 76 4.26 0.14 15.02
N LEU A 77 4.07 0.71 13.83
CA LEU A 77 4.82 0.35 12.60
C LEU A 77 6.34 0.41 12.82
N THR A 78 6.85 1.55 13.28
CA THR A 78 8.30 1.75 13.49
C THR A 78 8.84 0.90 14.63
N THR A 79 8.02 0.57 15.62
CA THR A 79 8.39 -0.38 16.68
C THR A 79 8.60 -1.77 16.12
N ALA A 80 7.70 -2.28 15.28
CA ALA A 80 7.85 -3.56 14.59
C ALA A 80 9.12 -3.58 13.71
N MET A 81 9.35 -2.51 12.94
CA MET A 81 10.57 -2.36 12.14
C MET A 81 11.85 -2.38 12.98
N ASN A 82 11.86 -1.72 14.14
CA ASN A 82 13.04 -1.69 15.00
C ASN A 82 13.32 -3.04 15.67
N TYR A 83 12.30 -3.85 15.94
CA TYR A 83 12.49 -5.22 16.44
C TYR A 83 13.06 -6.15 15.38
N TYR A 84 12.67 -5.99 14.11
CA TYR A 84 13.11 -6.83 12.99
C TYR A 84 13.57 -6.00 11.78
N PRO A 85 14.66 -5.22 11.89
CA PRO A 85 15.09 -4.27 10.86
C PRO A 85 15.52 -4.96 9.56
N ASP A 86 15.95 -6.21 9.63
CA ASP A 86 16.30 -7.02 8.46
C ASP A 86 15.09 -7.68 7.79
N ARG A 87 13.90 -7.59 8.38
CA ARG A 87 12.67 -8.22 7.85
C ARG A 87 11.65 -7.19 7.39
N PHE A 88 11.63 -6.01 7.99
CA PHE A 88 10.61 -5.01 7.70
C PHE A 88 11.16 -3.73 7.11
N LEU A 89 10.49 -3.27 6.06
CA LEU A 89 10.47 -1.89 5.60
C LEU A 89 9.12 -1.28 6.01
N GLY A 90 8.89 0.01 5.80
CA GLY A 90 7.61 0.62 6.18
C GLY A 90 7.17 1.78 5.31
N PHE A 91 5.86 1.88 5.10
CA PHE A 91 5.18 3.02 4.49
C PHE A 91 4.32 3.70 5.56
N GLY A 92 4.48 5.01 5.69
CA GLY A 92 3.77 5.80 6.68
C GLY A 92 2.64 6.61 6.07
N ASN A 93 1.49 6.63 6.74
CA ASN A 93 0.34 7.33 6.23
C ASN A 93 0.38 8.85 6.57
N ILE A 94 -0.36 9.66 5.81
CA ILE A 94 -0.54 11.09 6.04
C ILE A 94 -2.03 11.40 6.13
N PRO A 95 -2.51 12.08 7.19
CA PRO A 95 -3.90 12.54 7.24
C PRO A 95 -4.23 13.46 6.06
N LEU A 96 -5.23 13.08 5.25
CA LEU A 96 -5.73 13.92 4.17
C LEU A 96 -6.38 15.22 4.69
N GLY A 97 -6.29 16.30 3.91
CA GLY A 97 -6.88 17.61 4.23
C GLY A 97 -5.99 18.52 5.08
N MET A 98 -4.74 18.15 5.34
CA MET A 98 -3.74 19.01 5.98
C MET A 98 -3.31 20.16 5.05
N LYS A 99 -2.87 21.28 5.64
CA LYS A 99 -2.30 22.40 4.86
C LYS A 99 -0.91 22.02 4.34
N PRO A 100 -0.43 22.61 3.23
CA PRO A 100 0.86 22.25 2.64
C PRO A 100 2.04 22.26 3.62
N PHE A 101 2.18 23.32 4.42
CA PHE A 101 3.23 23.39 5.45
C PHE A 101 3.14 22.28 6.49
N ASP A 102 1.92 21.91 6.89
CA ASP A 102 1.71 20.84 7.87
C ASP A 102 2.03 19.45 7.26
N ILE A 103 1.79 19.26 5.96
CA ILE A 103 2.16 18.04 5.23
C ILE A 103 3.69 17.91 5.18
N GLU A 104 4.42 18.97 4.83
CA GLU A 104 5.90 18.96 4.82
C GLU A 104 6.46 18.63 6.21
N LEU A 105 5.92 19.27 7.26
CA LEU A 105 6.31 19.00 8.63
C LEU A 105 6.00 17.56 9.07
N TRP A 106 4.88 17.00 8.60
CA TRP A 106 4.51 15.60 8.85
C TRP A 106 5.47 14.64 8.16
N ILE A 107 5.78 14.87 6.88
CA ILE A 107 6.74 14.06 6.12
C ILE A 107 8.10 14.06 6.83
N ASP A 108 8.62 15.23 7.22
CA ASP A 108 9.88 15.29 7.96
C ASP A 108 9.84 14.46 9.26
N LYS A 109 8.82 14.69 10.10
CA LYS A 109 8.78 14.11 11.45
C LYS A 109 8.41 12.63 11.47
N GLN A 110 7.44 12.22 10.68
CA GLN A 110 6.82 10.90 10.77
C GLN A 110 7.34 9.93 9.71
N ILE A 111 7.86 10.43 8.59
CA ILE A 111 8.32 9.61 7.46
C ILE A 111 9.85 9.62 7.43
N CYS A 112 10.48 10.78 7.20
CA CYS A 112 11.92 10.90 7.01
C CYS A 112 12.72 10.45 8.24
N ARG A 113 12.41 10.98 9.43
CA ARG A 113 13.12 10.65 10.68
C ARG A 113 12.94 9.20 11.15
N ASN A 114 11.89 8.54 10.67
CA ASN A 114 11.60 7.14 10.94
C ASN A 114 12.10 6.20 9.82
N HIS A 115 12.81 6.74 8.81
CA HIS A 115 13.34 5.97 7.68
C HIS A 115 12.26 5.17 6.91
N LEU A 116 11.04 5.70 6.84
CA LEU A 116 9.98 5.10 6.05
C LEU A 116 10.22 5.34 4.56
N MET A 117 9.90 4.32 3.76
CA MET A 117 10.25 4.23 2.34
C MET A 117 9.12 4.66 1.40
N GLY A 118 7.98 5.08 1.94
CA GLY A 118 6.84 5.49 1.13
C GLY A 118 5.71 6.04 1.95
N LEU A 119 4.70 6.51 1.22
CA LEU A 119 3.53 7.16 1.78
C LEU A 119 2.29 6.32 1.53
N GLY A 120 1.51 6.07 2.57
CA GLY A 120 0.27 5.31 2.46
C GLY A 120 0.05 4.41 3.68
N GLU A 121 -1.03 3.65 3.72
CA GLU A 121 -2.02 3.46 2.65
C GLU A 121 -3.04 4.60 2.64
N PHE A 122 -3.22 5.28 1.51
CA PHE A 122 -4.27 6.28 1.36
C PHE A 122 -5.59 5.62 0.99
N THR A 123 -6.66 5.94 1.72
CA THR A 123 -7.98 5.31 1.58
C THR A 123 -9.06 6.33 1.17
N PRO A 124 -9.01 6.87 -0.06
CA PRO A 124 -9.98 7.87 -0.51
C PRO A 124 -11.36 7.22 -0.73
N SER A 125 -12.42 7.92 -0.34
CA SER A 125 -13.82 7.57 -0.62
C SER A 125 -14.55 8.66 -1.43
N THR A 126 -13.87 9.77 -1.74
CA THR A 126 -14.43 10.90 -2.51
C THR A 126 -13.43 11.51 -3.48
N ILE A 127 -13.91 12.17 -4.54
CA ILE A 127 -13.06 12.93 -5.48
C ILE A 127 -12.28 14.05 -4.77
N ALA A 128 -12.87 14.69 -3.76
CA ALA A 128 -12.18 15.70 -2.97
C ALA A 128 -10.94 15.13 -2.26
N GLN A 129 -11.00 13.90 -1.75
CA GLN A 129 -9.85 13.23 -1.15
C GLN A 129 -8.81 12.83 -2.21
N ILE A 130 -9.21 12.45 -3.43
CA ILE A 130 -8.27 12.27 -4.55
C ILE A 130 -7.52 13.58 -4.83
N GLN A 131 -8.20 14.72 -4.83
CA GLN A 131 -7.56 16.03 -5.00
C GLN A 131 -6.56 16.33 -3.86
N GLN A 132 -6.90 15.99 -2.62
CA GLN A 132 -5.99 16.14 -1.47
C GLN A 132 -4.74 15.25 -1.59
N ILE A 133 -4.86 14.05 -2.18
CA ILE A 133 -3.68 13.24 -2.54
C ILE A 133 -2.83 13.98 -3.59
N GLY A 134 -3.46 14.66 -4.56
CA GLY A 134 -2.77 15.51 -5.52
C GLY A 134 -1.95 16.64 -4.87
N ASP A 135 -2.41 17.21 -3.75
CA ASP A 135 -1.64 18.19 -2.97
C ASP A 135 -0.40 17.56 -2.33
N ILE A 136 -0.52 16.32 -1.81
CA ILE A 136 0.63 15.56 -1.29
C ILE A 136 1.62 15.25 -2.42
N MET A 137 1.15 14.79 -3.58
CA MET A 137 1.98 14.52 -4.77
C MET A 137 2.76 15.77 -5.20
N LYS A 138 2.14 16.95 -5.17
CA LYS A 138 2.81 18.22 -5.49
C LYS A 138 4.00 18.50 -4.55
N ILE A 139 3.83 18.26 -3.26
CA ILE A 139 4.87 18.47 -2.24
C ILE A 139 6.00 17.46 -2.41
N VAL A 140 5.67 16.18 -2.56
CA VAL A 140 6.62 15.08 -2.78
C VAL A 140 7.43 15.31 -4.06
N CYS A 141 6.77 15.72 -5.15
CA CYS A 141 7.40 16.03 -6.44
C CYS A 141 8.39 17.21 -6.36
N SER A 142 8.17 18.17 -5.46
CA SER A 142 8.99 19.38 -5.35
C SER A 142 10.16 19.23 -4.36
N ASN A 143 10.10 18.21 -3.50
CA ASN A 143 11.04 18.02 -2.40
C ASN A 143 11.76 16.67 -2.56
N ARG A 144 11.31 15.65 -1.81
CA ARG A 144 11.84 14.28 -1.87
C ARG A 144 10.76 13.35 -2.41
N ILE A 145 11.10 12.61 -3.46
CA ILE A 145 10.19 11.68 -4.10
C ILE A 145 10.05 10.42 -3.22
N TYR A 146 8.80 10.09 -2.94
CA TYR A 146 8.37 8.84 -2.30
C TYR A 146 7.33 8.17 -3.20
N PRO A 147 7.30 6.84 -3.25
CA PRO A 147 6.15 6.14 -3.82
C PRO A 147 4.92 6.35 -2.93
N LEU A 148 3.76 6.53 -3.54
CA LEU A 148 2.49 6.61 -2.82
C LEU A 148 1.70 5.33 -3.08
N TRP A 149 1.21 4.69 -2.02
CA TRP A 149 0.30 3.56 -2.10
C TRP A 149 -1.13 4.03 -1.80
N ILE A 150 -2.05 3.76 -2.71
CA ILE A 150 -3.44 4.23 -2.63
C ILE A 150 -4.39 3.04 -2.80
N HIS A 151 -5.29 2.86 -1.83
CA HIS A 151 -6.37 1.90 -1.90
C HIS A 151 -7.23 2.18 -3.11
N THR A 152 -7.41 1.18 -3.98
CA THR A 152 -8.24 1.33 -5.18
C THR A 152 -9.29 0.23 -5.37
N PHE A 153 -9.62 -0.51 -4.30
CA PHE A 153 -10.83 -1.33 -4.24
C PHE A 153 -12.05 -0.48 -3.83
N LEU A 154 -13.18 -1.10 -3.53
CA LEU A 154 -14.33 -0.40 -2.93
C LEU A 154 -13.90 0.38 -1.67
N PRO A 155 -14.36 1.64 -1.48
CA PRO A 155 -15.42 2.33 -2.21
C PRO A 155 -14.96 3.16 -3.44
N VAL A 156 -13.70 3.03 -3.87
CA VAL A 156 -13.18 3.79 -5.02
C VAL A 156 -13.92 3.42 -6.29
N THR A 157 -14.53 4.43 -6.93
CA THR A 157 -15.30 4.25 -8.16
C THR A 157 -14.39 4.34 -9.39
N LYS A 158 -14.91 3.91 -10.55
CA LYS A 158 -14.25 4.10 -11.84
C LYS A 158 -13.83 5.56 -12.07
N GLU A 159 -14.72 6.52 -11.80
CA GLU A 159 -14.43 7.95 -11.94
C GLU A 159 -13.22 8.39 -11.09
N MET A 160 -13.12 7.89 -9.85
CA MET A 160 -11.99 8.15 -8.97
C MET A 160 -10.68 7.55 -9.50
N ILE A 161 -10.72 6.35 -10.10
CA ILE A 161 -9.55 5.76 -10.79
C ILE A 161 -9.06 6.69 -11.90
N PHE A 162 -9.95 7.16 -12.78
CA PHE A 162 -9.58 8.11 -13.85
C PHE A 162 -8.98 9.40 -13.28
N SER A 163 -9.61 9.96 -12.23
CA SER A 163 -9.09 11.16 -11.57
C SER A 163 -7.69 10.96 -10.98
N LEU A 164 -7.42 9.78 -10.39
CA LEU A 164 -6.10 9.45 -9.87
C LEU A 164 -5.07 9.25 -11.00
N VAL A 165 -5.46 8.64 -12.11
CA VAL A 165 -4.60 8.50 -13.30
C VAL A 165 -4.26 9.87 -13.91
N ASP A 166 -5.18 10.83 -13.90
CA ASP A 166 -4.90 12.19 -14.34
C ASP A 166 -3.90 12.90 -13.41
N LEU A 167 -3.91 12.62 -12.11
CA LEU A 167 -2.85 13.05 -11.21
C LEU A 167 -1.50 12.40 -11.55
N CYS A 168 -1.48 11.11 -11.88
CA CYS A 168 -0.26 10.41 -12.30
C CYS A 168 0.37 11.07 -13.54
N LYS A 169 -0.45 11.44 -14.53
CA LYS A 169 0.00 12.19 -15.73
C LYS A 169 0.52 13.57 -15.38
N LYS A 170 -0.09 14.25 -14.40
CA LYS A 170 0.32 15.59 -13.94
C LYS A 170 1.65 15.56 -13.18
N PHE A 171 1.93 14.47 -12.46
CA PHE A 171 3.15 14.29 -11.67
C PHE A 171 3.90 13.01 -12.10
N PRO A 172 4.46 12.97 -13.33
CA PRO A 172 4.99 11.75 -13.94
C PRO A 172 6.25 11.18 -13.24
N THR A 173 6.87 11.94 -12.35
CA THR A 173 8.04 11.53 -11.58
C THR A 173 7.69 10.85 -10.26
N VAL A 174 6.43 10.95 -9.80
CA VAL A 174 5.98 10.37 -8.53
C VAL A 174 5.38 8.99 -8.79
N PRO A 175 5.98 7.90 -8.29
CA PRO A 175 5.42 6.57 -8.47
C PRO A 175 4.15 6.37 -7.64
N ILE A 176 3.09 5.86 -8.27
CA ILE A 176 1.82 5.58 -7.62
C ILE A 176 1.52 4.10 -7.72
N ILE A 177 1.36 3.46 -6.57
CA ILE A 177 0.95 2.06 -6.44
C ILE A 177 -0.56 2.05 -6.25
N PHE A 178 -1.28 1.49 -7.22
CA PHE A 178 -2.72 1.29 -7.18
C PHE A 178 -3.02 -0.02 -6.46
N GLY A 179 -3.56 0.11 -5.25
CA GLY A 179 -3.93 -0.98 -4.35
C GLY A 179 -4.94 -1.95 -4.97
N HIS A 180 -4.70 -3.24 -4.84
CA HIS A 180 -5.66 -4.27 -5.25
C HIS A 180 -6.02 -4.25 -6.74
N LEU A 181 -5.10 -3.82 -7.60
CA LEU A 181 -5.27 -3.74 -9.06
C LEU A 181 -6.51 -2.92 -9.49
N GLY A 182 -6.93 -1.92 -8.71
CA GLY A 182 -8.14 -1.12 -9.03
C GLY A 182 -9.46 -1.87 -8.81
N GLY A 183 -9.40 -3.02 -8.14
CA GLY A 183 -10.56 -3.84 -7.80
C GLY A 183 -11.38 -4.26 -9.00
N THR A 184 -12.67 -3.91 -9.00
CA THR A 184 -13.57 -4.26 -10.11
C THR A 184 -13.25 -3.51 -11.41
N ASN A 185 -12.37 -2.51 -11.38
CA ASN A 185 -11.94 -1.70 -12.53
C ASN A 185 -10.56 -2.14 -13.08
N TRP A 186 -10.13 -3.37 -12.79
CA TRP A 186 -8.80 -3.86 -13.12
C TRP A 186 -8.48 -3.82 -14.63
N MET A 187 -9.46 -4.07 -15.50
CA MET A 187 -9.26 -4.02 -16.95
C MET A 187 -8.88 -2.61 -17.40
N GLU A 188 -9.67 -1.61 -17.00
CA GLU A 188 -9.40 -0.22 -17.32
C GLU A 188 -8.08 0.25 -16.70
N LEU A 189 -7.77 -0.16 -15.47
CA LEU A 189 -6.51 0.22 -14.84
C LEU A 189 -5.31 -0.36 -15.60
N ILE A 190 -5.34 -1.62 -16.04
CA ILE A 190 -4.27 -2.22 -16.85
C ILE A 190 -4.10 -1.44 -18.17
N GLU A 191 -5.20 -1.11 -18.86
CA GLU A 191 -5.16 -0.31 -20.10
C GLU A 191 -4.54 1.07 -19.87
N LEU A 192 -4.95 1.77 -18.81
CA LEU A 192 -4.43 3.09 -18.46
C LEU A 192 -2.94 3.02 -18.08
N ALA A 193 -2.57 2.04 -17.25
CA ALA A 193 -1.21 1.84 -16.80
C ALA A 193 -0.26 1.65 -18.00
N LYS A 194 -0.64 0.93 -19.07
CA LYS A 194 0.17 0.82 -20.30
C LYS A 194 0.65 2.17 -20.85
N THR A 195 -0.14 3.23 -20.69
CA THR A 195 0.15 4.57 -21.22
C THR A 195 0.74 5.55 -20.20
N VAL A 196 0.75 5.20 -18.91
CA VAL A 196 1.17 6.07 -17.80
C VAL A 196 2.29 5.38 -17.00
N PRO A 197 3.57 5.72 -17.25
CA PRO A 197 4.72 4.92 -16.78
C PRO A 197 4.91 4.84 -15.26
N ASN A 198 4.46 5.85 -14.51
CA ASN A 198 4.62 5.90 -13.05
C ASN A 198 3.53 5.16 -12.27
N ILE A 199 2.66 4.41 -12.96
CA ILE A 199 1.65 3.53 -12.32
C ILE A 199 2.24 2.15 -12.07
N TYR A 200 2.16 1.71 -10.82
CA TYR A 200 2.44 0.36 -10.34
C TYR A 200 1.15 -0.30 -9.83
N LEU A 201 1.10 -1.62 -9.90
CA LEU A 201 -0.09 -2.43 -9.66
C LEU A 201 0.17 -3.38 -8.49
N ASP A 202 -0.53 -3.13 -7.39
CA ASP A 202 -0.54 -4.03 -6.25
C ASP A 202 -1.45 -5.23 -6.54
N LEU A 203 -0.97 -6.45 -6.28
CA LEU A 203 -1.69 -7.69 -6.59
C LEU A 203 -2.37 -8.35 -5.39
N SER A 204 -2.57 -7.63 -4.28
CA SER A 204 -3.35 -8.10 -3.15
C SER A 204 -4.87 -8.01 -3.40
N ALA A 205 -5.67 -8.55 -2.47
CA ALA A 205 -7.16 -8.56 -2.48
C ALA A 205 -7.82 -8.96 -3.82
N GLN A 206 -7.18 -9.82 -4.61
CA GLN A 206 -7.71 -10.23 -5.91
C GLN A 206 -8.86 -11.22 -5.74
N PHE A 207 -10.05 -10.84 -6.22
CA PHE A 207 -11.25 -11.70 -6.19
C PHE A 207 -11.34 -12.65 -7.40
N THR A 208 -10.46 -12.49 -8.40
CA THR A 208 -10.40 -13.37 -9.57
C THR A 208 -8.98 -13.50 -10.11
N SER A 209 -8.51 -14.74 -10.27
CA SER A 209 -7.14 -15.04 -10.72
C SER A 209 -6.86 -14.59 -12.15
N ILE A 210 -7.89 -14.40 -12.98
CA ILE A 210 -7.71 -13.92 -14.35
C ILE A 210 -7.18 -12.48 -14.37
N ALA A 211 -7.55 -11.65 -13.40
CA ALA A 211 -7.09 -10.26 -13.31
C ALA A 211 -5.57 -10.23 -13.08
N THR A 212 -5.08 -10.98 -12.09
CA THR A 212 -3.66 -11.19 -11.83
C THR A 212 -2.95 -11.73 -13.08
N LYS A 213 -3.48 -12.78 -13.71
CA LYS A 213 -2.87 -13.37 -14.92
C LYS A 213 -2.71 -12.34 -16.04
N MET A 214 -3.73 -11.51 -16.28
CA MET A 214 -3.67 -10.47 -17.31
C MET A 214 -2.65 -9.39 -16.94
N ALA A 215 -2.61 -8.94 -15.67
CA ALA A 215 -1.61 -7.96 -15.22
C ALA A 215 -0.17 -8.47 -15.43
N LEU A 216 0.09 -9.74 -15.09
CA LEU A 216 1.40 -10.40 -15.28
C LEU A 216 1.81 -10.52 -16.75
N LEU A 217 0.85 -10.71 -17.66
CA LEU A 217 1.13 -10.80 -19.10
C LEU A 217 1.38 -9.42 -19.72
N GLU A 218 0.61 -8.43 -19.29
CA GLU A 218 0.61 -7.12 -19.93
C GLU A 218 1.65 -6.17 -19.34
N LEU A 219 1.89 -6.23 -18.03
CA LEU A 219 2.67 -5.26 -17.26
C LEU A 219 3.54 -5.91 -16.16
N PRO A 220 4.33 -6.96 -16.45
CA PRO A 220 5.07 -7.70 -15.43
C PRO A 220 6.05 -6.83 -14.62
N GLU A 221 6.71 -5.85 -15.23
CA GLU A 221 7.68 -4.95 -14.57
C GLU A 221 7.03 -3.92 -13.64
N ARG A 222 5.70 -3.86 -13.62
CA ARG A 222 4.93 -2.89 -12.82
C ARG A 222 3.96 -3.56 -11.85
N CYS A 223 3.96 -4.89 -11.80
CA CYS A 223 3.18 -5.66 -10.85
C CYS A 223 3.99 -5.92 -9.58
N LEU A 224 3.38 -5.73 -8.41
CA LEU A 224 3.98 -5.95 -7.11
C LEU A 224 3.25 -7.07 -6.40
N PHE A 225 3.99 -8.09 -5.96
CA PHE A 225 3.46 -9.10 -5.06
C PHE A 225 3.15 -8.46 -3.70
N SER A 226 1.91 -8.67 -3.26
CA SER A 226 1.36 -8.16 -2.02
C SER A 226 0.31 -9.13 -1.50
N SER A 227 0.25 -9.37 -0.20
CA SER A 227 -0.78 -10.22 0.40
C SER A 227 -1.93 -9.46 1.05
N ASP A 228 -1.71 -8.21 1.46
CA ASP A 228 -2.64 -7.47 2.32
C ASP A 228 -2.90 -8.22 3.65
N ALA A 229 -1.88 -8.90 4.19
CA ALA A 229 -1.99 -9.54 5.49
C ALA A 229 -2.31 -8.49 6.57
N PRO A 230 -3.20 -8.77 7.55
CA PRO A 230 -3.81 -10.07 7.85
C PRO A 230 -5.11 -10.39 7.09
N TYR A 231 -5.54 -9.56 6.13
CA TYR A 231 -6.76 -9.81 5.35
C TYR A 231 -6.56 -10.88 4.29
N GLY A 232 -5.39 -10.90 3.64
CA GLY A 232 -4.95 -11.99 2.79
C GLY A 232 -3.90 -12.87 3.45
N ASP A 233 -3.61 -14.00 2.80
CA ASP A 233 -2.63 -14.99 3.26
C ASP A 233 -1.38 -14.94 2.35
N PRO A 234 -0.19 -14.59 2.87
CA PRO A 234 1.02 -14.46 2.06
C PRO A 234 1.40 -15.73 1.29
N PHE A 235 1.17 -16.90 1.87
CA PHE A 235 1.46 -18.18 1.21
C PHE A 235 0.54 -18.40 0.00
N LEU A 236 -0.76 -18.12 0.13
CA LEU A 236 -1.71 -18.24 -0.97
C LEU A 236 -1.44 -17.23 -2.09
N TYR A 237 -1.19 -15.96 -1.74
CA TYR A 237 -0.90 -14.94 -2.75
C TYR A 237 0.40 -15.22 -3.49
N ARG A 238 1.45 -15.67 -2.78
CA ARG A 238 2.70 -16.08 -3.40
C ARG A 238 2.48 -17.22 -4.38
N GLN A 239 1.76 -18.27 -3.97
CA GLN A 239 1.46 -19.41 -4.85
C GLN A 239 0.66 -18.98 -6.08
N MET A 240 -0.28 -18.05 -5.94
CA MET A 240 -1.02 -17.48 -7.07
C MET A 240 -0.05 -16.82 -8.07
N ILE A 241 0.92 -16.02 -7.62
CA ILE A 241 1.92 -15.40 -8.51
C ILE A 241 2.78 -16.48 -9.19
N GLU A 242 3.30 -17.44 -8.44
CA GLU A 242 4.15 -18.51 -8.97
C GLU A 242 3.41 -19.38 -10.00
N TYR A 243 2.12 -19.65 -9.78
CA TYR A 243 1.28 -20.46 -10.67
C TYR A 243 0.86 -19.71 -11.94
N LEU A 244 0.50 -18.43 -11.84
CA LEU A 244 -0.04 -17.67 -12.97
C LEU A 244 1.02 -17.01 -13.84
N SER A 245 2.23 -16.83 -13.31
CA SER A 245 3.34 -16.23 -14.04
C SER A 245 3.72 -17.08 -15.27
N PRO A 246 3.89 -16.47 -16.46
CA PRO A 246 4.20 -17.21 -17.69
C PRO A 246 5.66 -17.69 -17.74
N SER A 247 6.54 -17.20 -16.86
CA SER A 247 7.94 -17.61 -16.77
C SER A 247 8.51 -17.36 -15.38
N LYS A 248 9.60 -18.07 -15.04
CA LYS A 248 10.31 -17.85 -13.77
C LYS A 248 10.90 -16.44 -13.65
N THR A 249 11.29 -15.85 -14.77
CA THR A 249 11.76 -14.45 -14.82
C THR A 249 10.67 -13.50 -14.35
N ILE A 250 9.45 -13.63 -14.89
CA ILE A 250 8.31 -12.78 -14.47
C ILE A 250 7.93 -13.06 -13.01
N THR A 251 7.98 -14.32 -12.58
CA THR A 251 7.78 -14.65 -11.16
C THR A 251 8.75 -13.89 -10.26
N ASN A 252 10.04 -13.88 -10.57
CA ASN A 252 11.05 -13.21 -9.75
C ASN A 252 10.89 -11.69 -9.75
N LEU A 253 10.58 -11.11 -10.93
CA LEU A 253 10.27 -9.68 -11.07
C LEU A 253 9.19 -9.26 -10.07
N VAL A 254 8.06 -9.96 -10.11
CA VAL A 254 6.86 -9.59 -9.37
C VAL A 254 6.99 -9.91 -7.88
N LEU A 255 7.61 -11.05 -7.53
CA LEU A 255 7.79 -11.46 -6.14
C LEU A 255 8.74 -10.56 -5.34
N GLY A 256 9.53 -9.68 -5.96
CA GLY A 256 10.33 -8.74 -5.17
C GLY A 256 11.31 -7.85 -5.94
N GLU A 257 11.74 -8.21 -7.16
CA GLU A 257 12.71 -7.39 -7.87
C GLU A 257 12.12 -6.02 -8.28
N ASN A 258 10.84 -5.96 -8.66
CA ASN A 258 10.17 -4.71 -9.06
C ASN A 258 10.12 -3.69 -7.91
N ILE A 259 9.70 -4.09 -6.70
CA ILE A 259 9.63 -3.17 -5.56
C ILE A 259 11.04 -2.77 -5.09
N MET A 260 11.98 -3.71 -5.12
CA MET A 260 13.38 -3.46 -4.81
C MET A 260 13.98 -2.42 -5.78
N GLU A 261 13.75 -2.58 -7.08
CA GLU A 261 14.19 -1.64 -8.11
C GLU A 261 13.54 -0.27 -7.95
N LEU A 262 12.24 -0.22 -7.68
CA LEU A 262 11.51 1.03 -7.43
C LEU A 262 12.12 1.81 -6.25
N LEU A 263 12.31 1.16 -5.11
CA LEU A 263 12.87 1.82 -3.92
C LEU A 263 14.34 2.22 -4.12
N THR A 264 15.13 1.40 -4.83
CA THR A 264 16.52 1.71 -5.17
C THR A 264 16.62 2.92 -6.09
N LYS A 265 15.79 3.00 -7.14
CA LYS A 265 15.75 4.14 -8.08
C LYS A 265 15.45 5.47 -7.38
N LEU A 266 14.73 5.43 -6.27
CA LEU A 266 14.39 6.60 -5.47
C LEU A 266 15.41 6.91 -4.37
N ASN A 267 16.51 6.15 -4.26
CA ASN A 267 17.52 6.26 -3.20
C ASN A 267 16.91 6.14 -1.80
N LEU A 268 16.05 5.13 -1.62
CA LEU A 268 15.40 4.84 -0.34
C LEU A 268 16.04 3.66 0.39
N LEU A 269 16.72 2.76 -0.32
CA LEU A 269 17.46 1.62 0.25
C LEU A 269 18.95 1.92 0.42
#